data_AF-A0A2D9PMY7-F1
#
_entry.id   AF-A0A2D9PMY7-F1
#
_cell.length_a   1.000
_cell.length_b   1.000
_cell.length_c   1.000
_cell.angle_alpha   90.00
_cell.angle_beta   90.00
_cell.angle_gamma   90.00
#
_symmetry.space_group_name_H-M   'P 1'
#
loop_
_entity.id
_entity.type
_entity.pdbx_description
1 polymer ?
#
loop_
_entity_poly.entity_id
_entity_poly.type
_entity_poly.pdbx_seq_one_letter_code
_entity_poly.pdbx_strand_id
1 'polypeptide(L)'
;MSNTHSGKRDIWIRGNRRAFGAVLFPMLLLFAATAFCLTPAAGELHIAYRVIAAILAGFSLVVILSLLYWIFKPLLAHQDGHLLVYLNPPKVIKVPIDLVEVFFAGQSDSFMPNPMSNRREELSESRNIVIRLAERATDYHERKVKPIFGSWEDGYIVIRGTWTEPINKETFRFLNQSLVAAHRQQKETLKA
;
A
#
# COMPACT_ATOMS: atom_id res chain seq x y z
N MET A 1 13.14 30.06 11.87
CA MET A 1 14.04 29.25 11.02
C MET A 1 13.71 27.78 11.25
N SER A 2 12.77 27.22 10.48
CA SER A 2 12.43 25.79 10.55
C SER A 2 13.33 25.04 9.58
N ASN A 3 14.36 24.37 10.09
CA ASN A 3 15.18 23.44 9.32
C ASN A 3 14.31 22.25 8.89
N THR A 4 13.64 22.38 7.75
CA THR A 4 13.11 21.23 7.03
C THR A 4 14.29 20.53 6.37
N HIS A 5 15.02 19.72 7.13
CA HIS A 5 15.61 18.52 6.55
C HIS A 5 14.42 17.70 6.05
N SER A 6 13.99 17.97 4.81
CA SER A 6 13.24 17.01 4.04
C SER A 6 14.21 15.87 3.75
N GLY A 7 14.48 15.05 4.76
CA GLY A 7 15.24 13.82 4.61
C GLY A 7 14.66 13.07 3.43
N LYS A 8 15.53 12.69 2.50
CA LYS A 8 15.15 12.01 1.26
C LYS A 8 14.36 10.76 1.67
N ARG A 9 13.04 10.82 1.50
CA ARG A 9 12.15 9.69 1.81
C ARG A 9 12.44 8.60 0.79
N ASP A 10 13.04 7.53 1.26
CA ASP A 10 13.37 6.39 0.42
C ASP A 10 12.21 5.41 0.44
N ILE A 11 11.60 5.16 -0.72
CA ILE A 11 10.43 4.29 -0.82
C ILE A 11 10.92 2.87 -0.97
N TRP A 12 10.66 2.05 0.05
CA TRP A 12 11.13 0.66 0.07
C TRP A 12 10.13 -0.30 -0.57
N ILE A 13 8.82 -0.11 -0.34
CA ILE A 13 7.76 -0.91 -0.96
C ILE A 13 6.63 -0.01 -1.44
N ARG A 14 6.22 -0.23 -2.69
CA ARG A 14 5.07 0.44 -3.31
C ARG A 14 3.80 -0.40 -3.19
N GLY A 15 2.66 0.29 -3.25
CA GLY A 15 1.36 -0.36 -3.34
C GLY A 15 1.16 -1.08 -4.68
N ASN A 16 0.36 -2.15 -4.68
CA ASN A 16 0.06 -2.94 -5.88
C ASN A 16 -0.81 -2.17 -6.87
N ARG A 17 -0.20 -1.56 -7.89
CA ARG A 17 -0.94 -0.85 -8.94
C ARG A 17 -1.95 -1.74 -9.68
N ARG A 18 -1.71 -3.06 -9.75
CA ARG A 18 -2.61 -4.00 -10.41
C ARG A 18 -3.89 -4.20 -9.61
N ALA A 19 -3.79 -4.40 -8.29
CA ALA A 19 -4.96 -4.52 -7.42
C ALA A 19 -5.82 -3.26 -7.43
N PHE A 20 -5.19 -2.08 -7.34
CA PHE A 20 -5.91 -0.81 -7.47
C PHE A 20 -6.51 -0.63 -8.87
N GLY A 21 -5.80 -1.02 -9.93
CA GLY A 21 -6.29 -0.99 -11.31
C GLY A 21 -7.52 -1.86 -11.55
N ALA A 22 -7.58 -3.05 -10.93
CA ALA A 22 -8.72 -3.97 -11.04
C ALA A 22 -10.01 -3.37 -10.46
N VAL A 23 -9.90 -2.51 -9.44
CA VAL A 23 -11.05 -1.77 -8.86
C VAL A 23 -11.32 -0.46 -9.62
N LEU A 24 -10.26 0.19 -10.11
CA LEU A 24 -10.35 1.45 -10.84
C LEU A 24 -11.09 1.30 -12.18
N PHE A 25 -10.80 0.22 -12.92
CA PHE A 25 -11.40 -0.03 -14.24
C PHE A 25 -12.94 -0.10 -14.23
N PRO A 26 -13.60 -0.93 -13.39
CA PRO A 26 -15.07 -0.96 -13.35
C PRO A 26 -15.66 0.37 -12.87
N MET A 27 -14.98 1.11 -11.99
CA MET A 27 -15.43 2.43 -11.56
C MET A 27 -15.37 3.46 -12.68
N LEU A 28 -14.33 3.42 -13.53
CA LEU A 28 -14.23 4.27 -14.72
C LEU A 28 -15.32 3.96 -15.74
N LEU A 29 -15.62 2.67 -15.96
CA LEU A 29 -16.73 2.26 -16.83
C LEU A 29 -18.08 2.74 -16.30
N LEU A 30 -18.32 2.59 -14.99
CA LEU A 30 -19.54 3.08 -14.34
C LEU A 30 -19.67 4.61 -14.48
N PHE A 31 -18.58 5.34 -14.26
CA PHE A 31 -18.55 6.78 -14.43
C PHE A 31 -18.85 7.19 -15.88
N ALA A 32 -18.21 6.53 -16.86
CA ALA A 32 -18.44 6.81 -18.28
C ALA A 32 -19.89 6.52 -18.71
N ALA A 33 -20.46 5.39 -18.28
CA ALA A 33 -21.84 5.02 -18.60
C ALA A 33 -22.84 6.00 -17.99
N THR A 34 -22.66 6.37 -16.71
CA THR A 34 -23.55 7.31 -16.01
C THR A 34 -23.41 8.73 -16.56
N ALA A 35 -22.20 9.16 -16.91
CA ALA A 35 -21.96 10.45 -17.58
C ALA A 35 -22.60 10.48 -18.96
N PHE A 36 -22.54 9.40 -19.74
CA PHE A 36 -23.20 9.29 -21.04
C PHE A 36 -24.73 9.48 -20.94
N CYS A 37 -25.36 8.86 -19.93
CA CYS A 37 -26.80 9.03 -19.66
C CYS A 37 -27.22 10.47 -19.31
N LEU A 38 -26.28 11.34 -18.93
CA LEU A 38 -26.54 12.76 -18.67
C LEU A 38 -26.44 13.63 -19.92
N THR A 39 -25.89 13.09 -21.02
CA THR A 39 -25.76 13.81 -22.28
C THR A 39 -27.08 13.80 -23.07
N PRO A 40 -27.32 14.80 -23.94
CA PRO A 40 -28.50 14.81 -24.80
C PRO A 40 -28.54 13.64 -25.80
N ALA A 41 -27.41 12.95 -26.02
CA ALA A 41 -27.34 11.76 -26.88
C ALA A 41 -28.13 10.55 -26.33
N ALA A 42 -28.44 10.54 -25.03
CA ALA A 42 -29.20 9.47 -24.39
C ALA A 42 -30.72 9.61 -24.56
N GLY A 43 -31.20 10.62 -25.30
CA GLY A 43 -32.61 10.83 -25.62
C GLY A 43 -33.47 11.37 -24.47
N GLU A 44 -34.79 11.19 -24.58
CA GLU A 44 -35.79 11.60 -23.57
C GLU A 44 -35.83 10.63 -22.38
N LEU A 45 -34.72 10.52 -21.67
CA LEU A 45 -34.68 9.89 -20.36
C LEU A 45 -35.53 10.69 -19.37
N HIS A 46 -36.42 10.00 -18.67
CA HIS A 46 -37.20 10.57 -17.58
C HIS A 46 -36.26 11.23 -16.54
N ILE A 47 -36.64 12.41 -16.03
CA ILE A 47 -35.81 13.24 -15.14
C ILE A 47 -35.30 12.44 -13.94
N ALA A 48 -36.12 11.53 -13.39
CA ALA A 48 -35.74 10.66 -12.28
C ALA A 48 -34.47 9.82 -12.58
N TYR A 49 -34.35 9.24 -13.78
CA TYR A 49 -33.18 8.46 -14.17
C TYR A 49 -31.93 9.33 -14.33
N ARG A 50 -32.07 10.58 -14.77
CA ARG A 50 -30.97 11.54 -14.86
C ARG A 50 -30.44 11.92 -13.47
N VAL A 51 -31.33 12.10 -12.49
CA VAL A 51 -30.93 12.36 -11.09
C VAL A 51 -30.16 11.17 -10.52
N ILE A 52 -30.66 9.94 -10.73
CA ILE A 52 -29.96 8.71 -10.28
C ILE A 52 -28.59 8.59 -10.96
N ALA A 53 -28.50 8.82 -12.28
CA ALA A 53 -27.25 8.80 -13.01
C ALA A 53 -26.26 9.85 -12.49
N ALA A 54 -26.72 11.06 -12.15
CA ALA A 54 -25.88 12.11 -11.57
C ALA A 54 -25.30 11.72 -10.20
N ILE A 55 -26.11 11.09 -9.34
CA ILE A 55 -25.65 10.61 -8.03
C ILE A 55 -24.60 9.52 -8.20
N LEU A 56 -24.82 8.55 -9.09
CA LEU A 56 -23.88 7.47 -9.37
C LEU A 56 -22.58 7.98 -10.01
N ALA A 57 -22.66 8.96 -10.91
CA ALA A 57 -21.50 9.62 -11.49
C ALA A 57 -20.68 10.36 -10.42
N GLY A 58 -21.35 11.10 -9.52
CA GLY A 58 -20.70 11.76 -8.39
C GLY A 58 -20.00 10.77 -7.46
N PHE A 59 -20.68 9.69 -7.08
CA PHE A 59 -20.11 8.65 -6.22
C PHE A 59 -18.90 7.96 -6.85
N SER A 60 -19.02 7.54 -8.11
CA SER A 60 -17.92 6.87 -8.83
C SER A 60 -16.72 7.80 -8.99
N LEU A 61 -16.92 9.10 -9.25
CA LEU A 61 -15.85 10.09 -9.31
C LEU A 61 -15.10 10.20 -7.98
N VAL A 62 -15.80 10.27 -6.84
CA VAL A 62 -15.17 10.33 -5.52
C VAL A 62 -14.32 9.08 -5.26
N VAL A 63 -14.84 7.90 -5.60
CA VAL A 63 -14.10 6.63 -5.46
C VAL A 63 -12.86 6.62 -6.35
N ILE A 64 -12.97 7.03 -7.62
CA ILE A 64 -11.84 7.13 -8.55
C ILE A 64 -10.73 8.03 -8.00
N LEU A 65 -11.08 9.24 -7.57
CA LEU A 65 -10.12 10.20 -7.03
C LEU A 65 -9.45 9.67 -5.75
N SER A 66 -10.22 9.01 -4.88
CA SER A 66 -9.68 8.36 -3.68
C SER A 66 -8.69 7.24 -4.05
N LEU A 67 -9.05 6.33 -4.96
CA LEU A 67 -8.17 5.24 -5.40
C LEU A 67 -6.90 5.75 -6.08
N LEU A 68 -7.01 6.78 -6.93
CA LEU A 68 -5.85 7.44 -7.54
C LEU A 68 -4.96 8.09 -6.48
N TYR A 69 -5.51 8.67 -5.43
CA TYR A 69 -4.69 9.18 -4.33
C TYR A 69 -3.93 8.03 -3.62
N TRP A 70 -4.59 6.90 -3.38
CA TRP A 70 -4.00 5.75 -2.71
C TRP A 70 -2.93 5.03 -3.54
N ILE A 71 -3.07 4.97 -4.86
CA ILE A 71 -2.12 4.26 -5.74
C ILE A 71 -0.71 4.87 -5.72
N PHE A 72 -0.60 6.16 -5.38
CA PHE A 72 0.66 6.88 -5.29
C PHE A 72 1.26 6.88 -3.88
N LYS A 73 0.55 6.36 -2.88
CA LYS A 73 1.09 6.28 -1.52
C LYS A 73 2.02 5.07 -1.39
N PRO A 74 3.21 5.25 -0.81
CA PRO A 74 4.09 4.13 -0.47
C PRO A 74 3.47 3.31 0.66
N LEU A 75 3.81 2.02 0.73
CA LEU A 75 3.37 1.16 1.82
C LEU A 75 4.42 1.07 2.93
N LEU A 76 5.70 0.99 2.52
CA LEU A 76 6.86 1.13 3.39
C LEU A 76 7.81 2.18 2.82
N ALA A 77 8.28 3.07 3.67
CA ALA A 77 9.32 4.03 3.32
C ALA A 77 10.27 4.24 4.52
N HIS A 78 11.50 4.60 4.24
CA HIS A 78 12.46 5.02 5.25
C HIS A 78 12.67 6.53 5.20
N GLN A 79 12.67 7.17 6.37
CA GLN A 79 12.90 8.60 6.49
C GLN A 79 13.50 8.92 7.86
N ASP A 80 14.62 9.64 7.89
CA ASP A 80 15.23 10.21 9.11
C ASP A 80 15.40 9.18 10.25
N GLY A 81 15.91 7.97 9.93
CA GLY A 81 16.10 6.90 10.92
C GLY A 81 14.82 6.22 11.40
N HIS A 82 13.70 6.46 10.72
CA HIS A 82 12.42 5.83 11.00
C HIS A 82 11.91 5.06 9.79
N LEU A 83 11.35 3.87 10.06
CA LEU A 83 10.51 3.13 9.13
C LEU A 83 9.08 3.70 9.19
N LEU A 84 8.61 4.21 8.07
CA LEU A 84 7.25 4.68 7.86
C LEU A 84 6.37 3.54 7.35
N VAL A 85 5.39 3.16 8.16
CA VAL A 85 4.46 2.05 7.88
C VAL A 85 3.07 2.61 7.58
N TYR A 86 2.57 2.40 6.37
CA TYR A 86 1.31 2.97 5.88
C TYR A 86 0.16 1.94 5.92
N LEU A 87 -0.06 1.30 7.07
CA LEU A 87 -1.11 0.27 7.23
C LEU A 87 -2.44 0.80 7.79
N ASN A 88 -2.51 2.06 8.23
CA ASN A 88 -3.76 2.66 8.70
C ASN A 88 -4.02 4.05 8.11
N PRO A 89 -4.29 4.15 6.80
CA PRO A 89 -4.36 5.45 6.18
C PRO A 89 -5.60 6.26 6.63
N PRO A 90 -5.47 7.58 6.85
CA PRO A 90 -4.35 8.45 6.45
C PRO A 90 -3.18 8.53 7.46
N LYS A 91 -3.28 7.85 8.62
CA LYS A 91 -2.25 7.88 9.65
C LYS A 91 -1.04 7.04 9.22
N VAL A 92 0.15 7.61 9.39
CA VAL A 92 1.42 6.93 9.15
C VAL A 92 2.04 6.61 10.50
N ILE A 93 2.38 5.35 10.72
CA ILE A 93 3.03 4.94 11.95
C ILE A 93 4.54 4.98 11.69
N LYS A 94 5.27 5.71 12.54
CA LYS A 94 6.72 5.81 12.47
C LYS A 94 7.32 4.86 13.49
N VAL A 95 8.14 3.91 13.04
CA VAL A 95 8.87 2.97 13.90
C VAL A 95 10.35 3.33 13.81
N PRO A 96 11.04 3.61 14.92
CA PRO A 96 12.49 3.79 14.93
C PRO A 96 13.19 2.59 14.28
N ILE A 97 14.15 2.85 13.38
CA ILE A 97 14.78 1.78 12.59
C ILE A 97 15.62 0.83 13.46
N ASP A 98 16.13 1.30 14.60
CA ASP A 98 16.86 0.51 15.60
C ASP A 98 15.98 -0.56 16.28
N LEU A 99 14.66 -0.43 16.20
CA LEU A 99 13.70 -1.41 16.68
C LEU A 99 13.31 -2.44 15.61
N VAL A 100 13.71 -2.27 14.36
CA VAL A 100 13.39 -3.19 13.27
C VAL A 100 14.52 -4.20 13.11
N GLU A 101 14.24 -5.47 13.34
CA GLU A 101 15.27 -6.53 13.31
C GLU A 101 15.46 -7.10 11.91
N VAL A 102 14.38 -7.48 11.24
CA VAL A 102 14.45 -8.23 9.98
C VAL A 102 13.16 -8.18 9.18
N PHE A 103 13.28 -8.29 7.86
CA PHE A 103 12.19 -8.52 6.92
C PHE A 103 12.24 -9.96 6.39
N PHE A 104 11.14 -10.70 6.48
CA PHE A 104 11.06 -12.05 5.92
C PHE A 104 9.69 -12.33 5.29
N ALA A 105 9.64 -13.39 4.49
CA ALA A 105 8.42 -13.82 3.82
C ALA A 105 7.49 -14.53 4.81
N GLY A 106 6.27 -14.03 4.94
CA GLY A 106 5.18 -14.75 5.61
C GLY A 106 4.53 -15.75 4.65
N GLN A 107 4.12 -16.90 5.18
CA GLN A 107 3.23 -17.81 4.46
C GLN A 107 1.78 -17.32 4.61
N SER A 108 1.11 -17.04 3.50
CA SER A 108 -0.35 -16.93 3.48
C SER A 108 -0.87 -17.37 2.13
N ASP A 109 -2.05 -18.00 2.15
CA ASP A 109 -2.78 -18.34 0.93
C ASP A 109 -3.16 -17.06 0.18
N SER A 110 -2.51 -16.79 -0.95
CA SER A 110 -2.89 -15.70 -1.82
C SER A 110 -4.16 -16.10 -2.58
N PHE A 111 -5.32 -15.56 -2.19
CA PHE A 111 -6.61 -15.77 -2.86
C PHE A 111 -6.73 -15.04 -4.22
N MET A 112 -5.62 -14.61 -4.83
CA MET A 112 -5.70 -13.91 -6.11
C MET A 112 -5.93 -14.91 -7.25
N PRO A 113 -7.05 -14.83 -8.00
CA PRO A 113 -7.30 -15.76 -9.10
C PRO A 113 -6.21 -15.60 -10.15
N ASN A 114 -5.53 -16.69 -10.49
CA ASN A 114 -4.52 -16.72 -11.54
C ASN A 114 -5.24 -16.91 -12.89
N PRO A 115 -5.32 -15.90 -13.77
CA PRO A 115 -6.22 -15.99 -14.92
C PRO A 115 -5.72 -16.89 -16.06
N MET A 116 -4.53 -17.49 -15.98
CA MET A 116 -4.10 -18.53 -16.93
C MET A 116 -3.07 -19.49 -16.34
N SER A 117 -3.54 -20.66 -15.92
CA SER A 117 -2.71 -21.84 -15.71
C SER A 117 -2.32 -22.44 -17.07
N ASN A 118 -1.33 -21.87 -17.76
CA ASN A 118 -0.56 -22.55 -18.82
C ASN A 118 0.58 -21.68 -19.37
N ARG A 119 1.67 -21.53 -18.59
CA ARG A 119 3.05 -21.51 -19.10
C ARG A 119 4.05 -21.43 -17.94
N ARG A 120 5.15 -22.16 -18.09
CA ARG A 120 6.43 -21.95 -17.38
C ARG A 120 6.70 -20.46 -17.20
N GLU A 121 6.95 -20.04 -15.97
CA GLU A 121 7.77 -18.89 -15.50
C GLU A 121 7.16 -18.32 -14.22
N GLU A 122 7.91 -18.40 -13.12
CA GLU A 122 8.00 -17.44 -12.00
C GLU A 122 6.84 -16.42 -11.79
N LEU A 123 5.59 -16.89 -11.74
CA LEU A 123 4.46 -16.02 -11.42
C LEU A 123 4.51 -15.68 -9.93
N SER A 124 5.10 -14.50 -9.66
CA SER A 124 5.18 -13.80 -8.37
C SER A 124 4.11 -14.24 -7.37
N GLU A 125 4.47 -15.15 -6.47
CA GLU A 125 3.67 -15.44 -5.30
C GLU A 125 3.47 -14.12 -4.55
N SER A 126 2.21 -13.74 -4.33
CA SER A 126 1.85 -12.56 -3.54
C SER A 126 2.12 -12.88 -2.07
N ARG A 127 3.40 -12.95 -1.72
CA ARG A 127 3.86 -13.30 -0.37
C ARG A 127 3.66 -12.12 0.56
N ASN A 128 3.30 -12.42 1.80
CA ASN A 128 3.24 -11.39 2.82
C ASN A 128 4.66 -10.98 3.21
N ILE A 129 4.82 -9.70 3.53
CA ILE A 129 6.03 -9.21 4.19
C ILE A 129 5.76 -9.25 5.68
N VAL A 130 6.60 -9.95 6.43
CA VAL A 130 6.60 -9.93 7.88
C VAL A 130 7.80 -9.12 8.34
N ILE A 131 7.54 -8.13 9.19
CA ILE A 131 8.53 -7.29 9.83
C ILE A 131 8.57 -7.70 11.30
N ARG A 132 9.74 -8.12 11.77
CA ARG A 132 9.95 -8.37 13.19
C ARG A 132 10.54 -7.14 13.86
N LEU A 133 9.88 -6.71 14.93
CA LEU A 133 10.38 -5.69 15.83
C LEU A 133 11.16 -6.35 16.98
N ALA A 134 12.10 -5.60 17.53
CA ALA A 134 12.87 -6.02 18.69
C ALA A 134 11.95 -6.17 19.92
N GLU A 135 12.25 -7.12 20.79
CA GLU A 135 11.45 -7.38 22.00
C GLU A 135 11.37 -6.16 22.93
N ARG A 136 12.40 -5.30 22.90
CA ARG A 136 12.42 -4.02 23.63
C ARG A 136 11.45 -2.97 23.08
N ALA A 137 10.84 -3.19 21.92
CA ALA A 137 9.93 -2.27 21.24
C ALA A 137 8.49 -2.38 21.78
N THR A 138 8.33 -2.52 23.10
CA THR A 138 7.03 -2.80 23.75
C THR A 138 5.95 -1.80 23.36
N ASP A 139 6.29 -0.52 23.24
CA ASP A 139 5.39 0.55 22.80
C ASP A 139 4.82 0.32 21.39
N TYR A 140 5.48 -0.51 20.58
CA TYR A 140 5.15 -0.81 19.20
C TYR A 140 4.72 -2.26 18.99
N HIS A 141 4.48 -3.06 20.03
CA HIS A 141 4.06 -4.45 19.85
C HIS A 141 2.65 -4.57 19.24
N GLU A 142 1.76 -3.65 19.59
CA GLU A 142 0.38 -3.63 19.10
C GLU A 142 -0.01 -2.28 18.53
N ARG A 143 -0.60 -2.29 17.32
CA ARG A 143 -1.19 -1.11 16.70
C ARG A 143 -2.42 -1.47 15.90
N LYS A 144 -3.47 -0.66 16.03
CA LYS A 144 -4.66 -0.80 15.19
C LYS A 144 -4.34 -0.40 13.75
N VAL A 145 -4.37 -1.39 12.86
CA VAL A 145 -4.22 -1.24 11.41
C VAL A 145 -5.50 -1.63 10.67
N LYS A 146 -5.64 -1.26 9.39
CA LYS A 146 -6.77 -1.75 8.60
C LYS A 146 -6.51 -3.20 8.19
N PRO A 147 -7.38 -4.17 8.55
CA PRO A 147 -7.16 -5.60 8.29
C PRO A 147 -6.94 -5.95 6.81
N ILE A 148 -7.47 -5.11 5.91
CA ILE A 148 -7.28 -5.26 4.47
C ILE A 148 -5.81 -5.16 4.05
N PHE A 149 -5.00 -4.36 4.74
CA PHE A 149 -3.58 -4.17 4.43
C PHE A 149 -2.66 -5.10 5.22
N GLY A 150 -3.09 -5.60 6.39
CA GLY A 150 -2.21 -6.33 7.28
C GLY A 150 -2.72 -6.48 8.70
N SER A 151 -1.85 -7.01 9.57
CA SER A 151 -2.02 -7.07 11.02
C SER A 151 -0.76 -6.55 11.72
N TRP A 152 -0.91 -6.15 12.98
CA TRP A 152 0.19 -5.66 13.79
C TRP A 152 -0.02 -6.02 15.26
N GLU A 153 0.59 -7.13 15.67
CA GLU A 153 0.40 -7.78 16.96
C GLU A 153 1.72 -8.44 17.39
N ASP A 154 1.98 -8.50 18.70
CA ASP A 154 3.13 -9.16 19.31
C ASP A 154 4.51 -8.80 18.71
N GLY A 155 4.69 -7.55 18.27
CA GLY A 155 5.95 -7.10 17.66
C GLY A 155 6.17 -7.60 16.23
N TYR A 156 5.15 -8.22 15.62
CA TYR A 156 5.12 -8.59 14.22
C TYR A 156 4.19 -7.67 13.45
N ILE A 157 4.72 -7.08 12.37
CA ILE A 157 3.93 -6.35 11.39
C ILE A 157 3.79 -7.24 10.16
N VAL A 158 2.58 -7.69 9.87
CA VAL A 158 2.29 -8.51 8.69
C VAL A 158 1.64 -7.63 7.65
N ILE A 159 2.27 -7.50 6.48
CA ILE A 159 1.74 -6.77 5.33
C ILE A 159 1.26 -7.78 4.30
N ARG A 160 -0.01 -7.66 3.89
CA ARG A 160 -0.61 -8.55 2.91
C ARG A 160 -0.05 -8.32 1.51
N GLY A 161 0.46 -9.38 0.88
CA GLY A 161 1.07 -9.35 -0.45
C GLY A 161 0.11 -8.93 -1.57
N THR A 162 -1.21 -9.01 -1.36
CA THR A 162 -2.23 -8.53 -2.31
C THR A 162 -2.08 -7.05 -2.63
N TRP A 163 -1.63 -6.23 -1.66
CA TRP A 163 -1.53 -4.78 -1.78
C TRP A 163 -0.11 -4.28 -1.95
N THR A 164 0.88 -5.16 -2.06
CA THR A 164 2.27 -4.81 -2.33
C THR A 164 2.60 -5.03 -3.80
N GLU A 165 3.61 -4.35 -4.30
CA GLU A 165 4.25 -4.79 -5.54
C GLU A 165 4.72 -6.27 -5.45
N PRO A 166 4.89 -6.95 -6.60
CA PRO A 166 5.41 -8.32 -6.66
C PRO A 166 6.58 -8.58 -5.70
N ILE A 167 6.39 -9.46 -4.72
CA ILE A 167 7.41 -9.78 -3.72
C ILE A 167 8.17 -11.02 -4.18
N ASN A 168 9.44 -10.84 -4.53
CA ASN A 168 10.33 -11.93 -4.88
C ASN A 168 11.52 -12.00 -3.91
N LYS A 169 12.42 -12.96 -4.14
CA LYS A 169 13.64 -13.13 -3.32
C LYS A 169 14.54 -11.89 -3.37
N GLU A 170 14.59 -11.18 -4.49
CA GLU A 170 15.38 -9.97 -4.67
C GLU A 170 14.80 -8.80 -3.87
N THR A 171 13.47 -8.69 -3.78
CA THR A 171 12.79 -7.70 -2.93
C THR A 171 13.21 -7.87 -1.47
N PHE A 172 13.20 -9.09 -0.93
CA PHE A 172 13.66 -9.34 0.45
C PHE A 172 15.15 -9.10 0.64
N ARG A 173 15.97 -9.41 -0.38
CA ARG A 173 17.40 -9.11 -0.35
C ARG A 173 17.61 -7.59 -0.27
N PHE A 174 16.91 -6.83 -1.10
CA PHE A 174 16.92 -5.37 -1.09
C PHE A 174 16.46 -4.82 0.27
N LEU A 175 15.33 -5.27 0.80
CA LEU A 175 14.81 -4.79 2.09
C LEU A 175 15.81 -4.98 3.24
N ASN A 176 16.41 -6.17 3.36
CA ASN A 176 17.37 -6.43 4.42
C ASN A 176 18.70 -5.70 4.20
N GLN A 177 19.16 -5.53 2.95
CA GLN A 177 20.32 -4.69 2.65
C GLN A 177 20.07 -3.22 3.02
N SER A 178 18.89 -2.68 2.66
CA SER A 178 18.47 -1.33 3.00
C SER A 178 18.33 -1.14 4.51
N LEU A 179 17.83 -2.14 5.23
CA LEU A 179 17.78 -2.15 6.69
C LEU A 179 19.17 -2.04 7.31
N VAL A 180 20.11 -2.89 6.88
CA VAL A 180 21.50 -2.86 7.37
C VAL A 180 22.17 -1.51 7.05
N ALA A 181 21.93 -0.96 5.86
CA ALA A 181 22.43 0.35 5.49
C ALA A 181 21.86 1.46 6.39
N ALA A 182 20.55 1.42 6.69
CA ALA A 182 19.91 2.37 7.58
C ALA A 182 20.43 2.28 9.03
N HIS A 183 20.63 1.07 9.56
CA HIS A 183 21.26 0.86 10.87
C HIS A 183 22.68 1.44 10.94
N ARG A 184 23.48 1.27 9.87
CA ARG A 184 24.83 1.86 9.80
C ARG A 184 24.78 3.39 9.81
N GLN A 185 23.93 3.98 8.99
CA GLN A 185 23.74 5.44 8.93
C GLN A 185 23.30 6.02 10.28
N GLN A 186 22.38 5.35 10.97
CA GLN A 186 21.94 5.77 12.30
C GLN A 186 23.09 5.73 13.31
N LYS A 187 23.90 4.67 13.29
CA LYS A 187 25.06 4.53 14.18
C LYS A 187 26.15 5.58 13.91
N GLU A 188 26.36 5.96 12.65
CA GLU A 188 27.29 7.03 12.28
C GLU A 188 26.78 8.39 12.75
N THR A 189 25.47 8.64 12.61
CA THR A 189 24.83 9.89 13.06
C THR A 189 24.87 10.04 14.58
N LEU A 190 24.73 8.94 15.33
CA LEU A 190 24.84 8.93 16.80
C LEU A 190 26.27 9.15 17.31
N LYS A 191 27.28 9.01 16.46
CA LYS A 191 28.70 9.22 16.81
C LYS A 191 29.22 10.61 16.47
N ALA A 192 28.52 11.35 15.62
CA ALA A 192 28.85 12.70 15.18
C ALA A 192 28.25 13.74 16.14
#